data_AF-A0A0M2XYZ6-F1
#
_entry.id   AF-A0A0M2XYZ6-F1
#
_cell.length_a   1.000
_cell.length_b   1.000
_cell.length_c   1.000
_cell.angle_alpha   90.00
_cell.angle_beta   90.00
_cell.angle_gamma   90.00
#
_symmetry.space_group_name_H-M   'P 1'
#
loop_
_entity.id
_entity.type
_entity.pdbx_description
1 polymer ?
#
loop_
_entity_poly.entity_id
_entity_poly.type
_entity_poly.pdbx_seq_one_letter_code
_entity_poly.pdbx_strand_id
1 'polypeptide(L)' 'MADAIKNYNGTGLSLLETSHRSAAFAEILRETEQLLRELLSVTEDYAVLFLAGGASQHFTAKIGRN' A
#
# COMPACT_ATOMS: atom_id res chain seq x y z
N MET A 1 6.72 7.48 -11.84
CA MET A 1 7.31 6.85 -10.64
C MET A 1 8.59 7.54 -10.19
N ALA A 2 9.61 7.67 -11.06
CA ALA A 2 10.91 8.26 -10.68
C ALA A 2 10.80 9.71 -10.14
N ASP A 3 9.86 10.51 -10.63
CA ASP A 3 9.71 11.90 -10.18
C ASP A 3 9.08 12.03 -8.78
N ALA A 4 8.20 11.11 -8.39
CA ALA A 4 7.59 11.10 -7.06
C ALA A 4 8.64 10.86 -5.95
N ILE A 5 9.72 10.14 -6.28
CA ILE A 5 10.86 9.97 -5.38
C ILE A 5 11.61 11.29 -5.18
N LYS A 6 11.57 12.21 -6.15
CA LYS A 6 12.25 13.51 -6.05
C LYS A 6 11.36 14.58 -5.43
N ASN A 7 10.10 14.65 -5.87
CA ASN A 7 9.10 15.59 -5.37
C ASN A 7 7.72 14.97 -5.55
N TYR A 8 7.16 14.45 -4.46
CA TYR A 8 5.82 13.87 -4.49
C TYR A 8 4.79 14.99 -4.61
N ASN A 9 4.06 15.00 -5.73
CA ASN A 9 2.90 15.86 -5.98
C ASN A 9 3.13 17.36 -5.67
N GLY A 10 4.33 17.87 -5.96
CA GLY A 10 4.66 19.28 -5.73
C GLY A 10 4.83 19.70 -4.27
N THR A 11 4.84 18.76 -3.33
CA THR A 11 5.00 19.02 -1.89
C THR A 11 6.39 19.53 -1.51
N GLY A 12 7.37 19.36 -2.39
CA GLY A 12 8.78 19.65 -2.10
C GLY A 12 9.46 18.57 -1.26
N LEU A 13 8.77 17.47 -0.96
CA LEU A 13 9.28 16.31 -0.23
C LEU A 13 9.34 15.09 -1.14
N SER A 14 10.32 14.20 -0.90
CA SER A 14 10.30 12.87 -1.48
C SER A 14 9.09 12.08 -0.98
N LEU A 15 8.54 11.21 -1.85
CA LEU A 15 7.61 10.18 -1.40
C LEU A 15 8.21 9.33 -0.26
N LEU A 16 9.52 9.05 -0.31
CA LEU A 16 10.20 8.23 0.70
C LEU A 16 10.41 8.95 2.04
N GLU A 17 10.31 10.28 2.06
CA GLU A 17 10.37 11.11 3.27
C GLU A 17 8.98 11.36 3.86
N THR A 18 7.92 11.01 3.12
CA THR A 18 6.54 11.20 3.54
C THR A 18 6.17 10.16 4.60
N SER A 19 5.63 10.62 5.73
CA SER A 19 5.17 9.72 6.80
C SER A 19 4.10 8.77 6.29
N HIS A 20 4.25 7.47 6.60
CA HIS A 20 3.26 6.44 6.29
C HIS A 20 1.90 6.64 6.98
N ARG A 21 1.83 7.55 7.97
CA ARG A 21 0.58 7.92 8.64
C ARG A 21 -0.01 9.25 8.15
N SER A 22 0.63 9.89 7.17
CA SER A 22 0.11 11.13 6.58
C SER A 22 -1.12 10.84 5.72
N ALA A 23 -2.02 11.82 5.60
CA ALA A 23 -3.17 11.72 4.70
C ALA A 23 -2.73 11.47 3.23
N ALA A 24 -1.61 12.08 2.82
CA ALA A 24 -1.03 11.87 1.50
C ALA A 24 -0.66 10.40 1.26
N PHE A 25 0.00 9.74 2.21
CA PHE A 25 0.34 8.32 2.07
C PHE A 25 -0.88 7.40 2.18
N ALA A 26 -1.86 7.77 3.03
CA ALA A 26 -3.11 7.02 3.16
C ALA A 26 -3.90 7.00 1.83
N GLU A 27 -3.93 8.11 1.10
CA GLU A 27 -4.58 8.16 -0.22
C GLU A 27 -3.88 7.26 -1.25
N ILE A 28 -2.54 7.18 -1.23
CA ILE A 28 -1.80 6.25 -2.10
C ILE A 28 -2.22 4.80 -1.82
N LEU A 29 -2.30 4.40 -0.55
CA LEU A 29 -2.72 3.05 -0.18
C LEU A 29 -4.17 2.78 -0.59
N ARG A 30 -5.08 3.74 -0.36
CA ARG A 30 -6.50 3.64 -0.71
C ARG A 30 -6.68 3.46 -2.22
N GLU A 31 -6.02 4.30 -3.03
CA GLU A 31 -6.07 4.20 -4.49
C GLU A 31 -5.48 2.88 -4.97
N THR A 32 -4.35 2.46 -4.40
CA THR A 32 -3.71 1.18 -4.76
C THR A 32 -4.62 -0.01 -4.47
N GLU A 33 -5.27 -0.05 -3.31
CA GLU A 33 -6.23 -1.10 -2.96
C GLU A 33 -7.44 -1.06 -3.89
N GLN A 34 -8.01 0.11 -4.16
CA GLN A 34 -9.16 0.28 -5.04
C GLN A 34 -8.86 -0.26 -6.46
N LEU A 35 -7.73 0.14 -7.04
CA LEU A 35 -7.31 -0.31 -8.38
C LEU A 35 -7.09 -1.84 -8.41
N LEU A 36 -6.52 -2.42 -7.35
CA LEU A 36 -6.34 -3.86 -7.26
C LEU A 36 -7.68 -4.60 -7.19
N ARG A 37 -8.62 -4.09 -6.38
CA ARG A 37 -9.98 -4.66 -6.26
C ARG A 37 -10.72 -4.60 -7.59
N GLU A 38 -10.64 -3.48 -8.30
CA GLU A 38 -11.24 -3.32 -9.63
C GLU A 38 -10.64 -4.32 -10.63
N LEU A 39 -9.31 -4.37 -10.73
CA LEU A 39 -8.61 -5.19 -11.71
C LEU A 39 -8.85 -6.69 -11.52
N LEU A 40 -8.94 -7.13 -10.26
CA LEU A 40 -9.07 -8.54 -9.89
C LEU A 40 -10.49 -8.93 -9.47
N SER A 41 -11.45 -8.00 -9.52
CA SER A 41 -12.84 -8.20 -9.09
C SER A 41 -12.95 -8.74 -7.65
N VAL A 42 -12.15 -8.21 -6.73
CA VAL A 42 -12.15 -8.62 -5.31
C VAL A 42 -13.33 -7.99 -4.58
N THR A 43 -14.17 -8.81 -3.94
CA THR A 43 -15.34 -8.35 -3.19
C THR A 43 -14.97 -7.83 -1.80
N GLU A 44 -15.90 -7.10 -1.16
CA GLU A 44 -15.73 -6.51 0.18
C GLU A 44 -15.59 -7.58 1.29
N ASP A 45 -15.96 -8.83 1.02
CA ASP A 45 -15.80 -9.95 1.97
C ASP A 45 -14.33 -10.35 2.19
N TYR A 46 -13.42 -9.81 1.38
CA TYR A 46 -11.98 -10.05 1.47
C TYR A 46 -11.23 -8.78 1.88
N ALA A 47 -10.25 -8.96 2.77
CA ALA A 47 -9.28 -7.92 3.12
C ALA A 47 -8.07 -7.96 2.16
N VAL A 48 -7.58 -6.79 1.76
CA VAL A 48 -6.32 -6.62 1.04
C VAL A 48 -5.25 -6.16 2.03
N LEU A 49 -4.11 -6.86 2.07
CA LEU A 49 -3.02 -6.55 3.00
C LEU A 49 -1.71 -6.28 2.24
N PHE A 50 -1.04 -5.19 2.59
CA PHE A 50 0.29 -4.84 2.07
C PHE A 50 1.36 -5.27 3.09
N LEU A 51 1.99 -6.42 2.85
CA LEU A 51 2.94 -7.03 3.78
C LEU A 51 4.34 -7.09 3.18
N ALA A 52 5.35 -6.83 4.01
CA ALA A 52 6.75 -7.04 3.64
C ALA A 52 7.10 -8.54 3.65
N GLY A 53 8.24 -8.89 3.06
CA GLY A 53 8.81 -10.24 3.14
C GLY A 53 8.55 -11.15 1.95
N GLY A 54 7.64 -10.76 1.06
CA GLY A 54 7.32 -11.49 -0.17
C GLY A 54 6.64 -12.84 0.07
N ALA A 55 6.31 -13.51 -1.04
CA ALA A 55 5.51 -14.75 -1.02
C ALA A 55 6.11 -15.86 -0.13
N SER A 56 7.45 -16.00 -0.12
CA SER A 56 8.14 -17.04 0.66
C SER A 56 7.91 -16.91 2.16
N GLN A 57 7.78 -15.69 2.71
CA GLN A 57 7.49 -15.53 4.14
C GLN A 57 6.07 -15.93 4.50
N HIS A 58 5.13 -15.95 3.53
CA HIS A 58 3.77 -16.41 3.78
C HIS A 58 3.64 -17.91 4.03
N PHE A 59 4.70 -18.71 3.78
CA PHE A 59 4.69 -20.15 4.09
C PHE A 59 4.66 -20.46 5.59
N THR A 60 5.10 -19.52 6.43
CA THR A 60 5.10 -19.66 7.90
C THR A 60 4.26 -18.59 8.60
N ALA A 61 3.72 -17.63 7.83
CA ALA A 61 2.94 -16.54 8.38
C ALA A 61 1.69 -17.08 9.11
N LYS A 62 1.68 -16.92 10.44
CA LYS A 62 0.49 -17.16 11.24
C LYS A 62 -0.32 -15.88 11.30
N ILE A 63 -1.48 -15.89 10.66
CA ILE A 63 -2.50 -14.86 10.92
C ILE A 63 -3.03 -15.14 12.33
N GLY A 64 -2.59 -14.36 13.31
CA GLY A 64 -3.06 -14.48 14.69
C GLY A 64 -4.58 -14.27 14.73
N ARG A 65 -5.31 -15.31 15.14
CA ARG A 65 -6.69 -15.15 15.60
C ARG A 65 -6.63 -14.88 17.10
N ASN A 66 -7.18 -13.75 17.54
CA ASN A 66 -7.53 -13.56 18.95
C ASN A 66 -8.61 -14.57 19.35
#